data_AF-A0A536GBB2-F1
#
_entry.id   AF-A0A536GBB2-F1
#
_cell.length_a   1.000
_cell.length_b   1.000
_cell.length_c   1.000
_cell.angle_alpha   90.00
_cell.angle_beta   90.00
_cell.angle_gamma   90.00
#
_symmetry.space_group_name_H-M   'P 1'
#
loop_
_entity.id
_entity.type
_entity.pdbx_description
1 polymer ?
#
loop_
_entity_poly.entity_id
_entity_poly.type
_entity_poly.pdbx_seq_one_letter_code
_entity_poly.pdbx_strand_id
1 'polypeptide(L)'
;MRAPVEESVKKDQTLSSRGLIASVIGDAQRLVALEIALAKQEVKELATGNAIAGGLIAFGGLLVMLAILVAVPSLVVILVPWHWQAAAVWIAAYAVIGLLLVVVGKARMQMRLPPRTVESLKENKEWALRRVKSNGR
;
A
#
# COMPACT_ATOMS: atom_id res chain seq x y z
N MET A 1 79.11 6.25 8.14
CA MET A 1 77.86 5.51 8.44
C MET A 1 76.69 6.33 7.95
N ARG A 2 75.98 5.89 6.89
CA ARG A 2 74.82 6.59 6.32
C ARG A 2 73.51 5.93 6.78
N ALA A 3 72.52 6.80 7.00
CA ALA A 3 71.06 6.62 7.04
C ALA A 3 70.37 6.19 8.36
N PRO A 4 69.47 7.07 8.84
CA PRO A 4 68.17 6.67 9.41
C PRO A 4 66.96 7.23 8.62
N VAL A 5 67.14 7.76 7.41
CA VAL A 5 66.06 8.48 6.68
C VAL A 5 65.09 7.59 5.91
N GLU A 6 65.40 6.29 5.70
CA GLU A 6 64.54 5.40 4.90
C GLU A 6 63.35 4.82 5.67
N GLU A 7 63.36 4.84 7.01
CA GLU A 7 62.35 4.14 7.80
C GLU A 7 61.02 4.92 7.93
N SER A 8 61.08 6.26 7.87
CA SER A 8 59.88 7.12 7.97
C SER A 8 59.04 7.12 6.68
N VAL A 9 59.68 7.12 5.51
CA VAL A 9 59.01 7.15 4.19
C VAL A 9 58.15 5.91 3.94
N LYS A 10 58.58 4.74 4.44
CA LYS A 10 57.85 3.47 4.27
C LYS A 10 56.59 3.40 5.17
N LYS A 11 56.64 4.02 6.34
CA LYS A 11 55.53 3.99 7.31
C LYS A 11 54.35 4.85 6.83
N ASP A 12 54.62 6.03 6.28
CA ASP A 12 53.58 6.93 5.77
C ASP A 12 52.92 6.43 4.48
N GLN A 13 53.68 5.80 3.57
CA GLN A 13 53.11 5.19 2.36
C GLN A 13 52.14 4.05 2.68
N THR A 14 52.46 3.19 3.65
CA THR A 14 51.56 2.09 4.03
C THR A 14 50.28 2.57 4.72
N LEU A 15 50.34 3.67 5.47
CA LEU A 15 49.16 4.32 6.06
C LEU A 15 48.30 4.99 4.98
N SER A 16 48.91 5.64 3.99
CA SER A 16 48.21 6.28 2.86
C SER A 16 47.51 5.26 1.96
N SER A 17 48.17 4.17 1.55
CA SER A 17 47.54 3.12 0.74
C SER A 17 46.39 2.42 1.47
N ARG A 18 46.53 2.19 2.79
CA ARG A 18 45.44 1.65 3.61
C ARG A 18 44.27 2.63 3.76
N GLY A 19 44.55 3.92 3.89
CA GLY A 19 43.53 4.98 3.94
C GLY A 19 42.74 5.10 2.63
N LEU A 20 43.40 4.99 1.47
CA LEU A 20 42.77 5.01 0.15
C LEU A 20 41.87 3.80 -0.11
N ILE A 21 42.30 2.61 0.32
CA ILE A 21 41.47 1.40 0.22
C ILE A 21 40.23 1.54 1.11
N ALA A 22 40.38 2.08 2.32
CA ALA A 22 39.26 2.33 3.22
C ALA A 22 38.28 3.36 2.66
N SER A 23 38.75 4.42 1.98
CA SER A 23 37.87 5.41 1.35
C SER A 23 37.11 4.83 0.16
N VAL A 24 37.77 4.04 -0.70
CA VAL A 24 37.13 3.37 -1.84
C VAL A 24 36.05 2.39 -1.40
N ILE A 25 36.28 1.64 -0.31
CA ILE A 25 35.26 0.75 0.28
C ILE A 25 34.07 1.56 0.81
N GLY A 26 34.33 2.70 1.47
CA GLY A 26 33.28 3.60 1.93
C GLY A 26 32.45 4.18 0.79
N ASP A 27 33.10 4.56 -0.31
CA ASP A 27 32.43 5.08 -1.51
C ASP A 27 31.61 4.00 -2.22
N ALA A 28 32.11 2.77 -2.29
CA ALA A 28 31.37 1.63 -2.84
C ALA A 28 30.11 1.31 -2.01
N GLN A 29 30.21 1.32 -0.68
CA GLN A 29 29.05 1.15 0.21
C GLN A 29 28.03 2.27 0.02
N ARG A 30 28.50 3.51 -0.18
CA ARG A 30 27.65 4.66 -0.43
C ARG A 30 26.92 4.56 -1.77
N LEU A 31 27.59 4.11 -2.83
CA LEU A 31 26.98 3.85 -4.14
C LEU A 31 25.87 2.79 -4.04
N VAL A 32 26.14 1.68 -3.37
CA VAL A 32 25.14 0.62 -3.17
C VAL A 32 23.93 1.14 -2.37
N ALA A 33 24.17 1.93 -1.32
CA ALA A 33 23.09 2.55 -0.56
C ALA A 33 22.24 3.52 -1.43
N LEU A 34 22.88 4.25 -2.35
CA LEU A 34 22.20 5.13 -3.29
C LEU A 34 21.37 4.33 -4.31
N GLU A 35 21.91 3.26 -4.89
CA GLU A 35 21.16 2.39 -5.82
C GLU A 35 19.93 1.77 -5.15
N ILE A 36 20.05 1.33 -3.89
CA ILE A 36 18.90 0.83 -3.12
C ILE A 36 17.87 1.95 -2.89
N ALA A 37 18.31 3.16 -2.55
CA ALA A 37 17.42 4.30 -2.36
C ALA A 37 16.70 4.68 -3.67
N LEU A 38 17.41 4.64 -4.79
CA LEU A 38 16.89 4.98 -6.12
C LEU A 38 15.91 3.92 -6.62
N ALA A 39 16.24 2.63 -6.50
CA ALA A 39 15.34 1.53 -6.81
C ALA A 39 14.05 1.58 -5.96
N LYS A 40 14.17 1.93 -4.67
CA LYS A 40 13.01 2.11 -3.79
C LYS A 40 12.14 3.29 -4.24
N GLN A 41 12.75 4.37 -4.71
CA GLN A 41 12.02 5.53 -5.24
C GLN A 41 11.26 5.16 -6.52
N GLU A 42 11.93 4.50 -7.47
CA GLU A 42 11.33 4.08 -8.74
C GLU A 42 10.16 3.12 -8.52
N VAL A 43 10.29 2.13 -7.63
CA VAL A 43 9.19 1.25 -7.23
C VAL A 43 8.03 2.03 -6.60
N LYS A 44 8.32 3.03 -5.75
CA LYS A 44 7.27 3.87 -5.14
C LYS A 44 6.54 4.69 -6.20
N GLU A 45 7.26 5.24 -7.16
CA GLU A 45 6.72 6.08 -8.23
C GLU A 45 5.86 5.25 -9.19
N LEU A 46 6.34 4.08 -9.61
CA LEU A 46 5.57 3.08 -10.37
C LEU A 46 4.32 2.64 -9.62
N ALA A 47 4.44 2.33 -8.32
CA ALA A 47 3.31 1.92 -7.50
C ALA A 47 2.26 3.04 -7.36
N THR A 48 2.69 4.28 -7.18
CA THR A 48 1.78 5.43 -6.98
C THR A 48 1.09 5.81 -8.29
N GLY A 49 1.84 5.88 -9.39
CA GLY A 49 1.29 6.17 -10.72
C GLY A 49 0.30 5.10 -11.17
N ASN A 50 0.66 3.82 -11.04
CA ASN A 50 -0.22 2.73 -11.41
C ASN A 50 -1.41 2.58 -10.46
N ALA A 51 -1.28 2.95 -9.17
CA ALA A 51 -2.40 2.96 -8.24
C ALA A 51 -3.44 4.03 -8.62
N ILE A 52 -3.01 5.22 -9.03
CA ILE A 52 -3.92 6.28 -9.47
C ILE A 52 -4.60 5.88 -10.78
N ALA A 53 -3.85 5.38 -11.76
CA ALA A 53 -4.42 4.90 -13.02
C ALA A 53 -5.40 3.73 -12.80
N GLY A 54 -5.01 2.75 -11.96
CA GLY A 54 -5.88 1.64 -11.57
C GLY A 54 -7.15 2.12 -10.84
N GLY A 55 -7.02 3.12 -9.96
CA GLY A 55 -8.14 3.76 -9.27
C GLY A 55 -9.10 4.46 -10.23
N LEU A 56 -8.59 5.20 -11.20
CA LEU A 56 -9.38 5.87 -12.23
C LEU A 56 -10.11 4.86 -13.14
N ILE A 57 -9.44 3.78 -13.56
CA ILE A 57 -10.08 2.72 -14.36
C ILE A 57 -11.18 2.02 -13.56
N ALA A 58 -10.91 1.67 -12.30
CA ALA A 58 -11.90 1.04 -11.42
C ALA A 58 -13.10 1.97 -11.19
N PHE A 59 -12.86 3.25 -10.94
CA PHE A 59 -13.92 4.25 -10.74
C PHE A 59 -14.71 4.50 -12.03
N GLY A 60 -14.05 4.65 -13.17
CA GLY A 60 -14.70 4.78 -14.47
C GLY A 60 -15.56 3.54 -14.81
N GLY A 61 -15.03 2.34 -14.56
CA GLY A 61 -15.79 1.10 -14.71
C GLY A 61 -17.02 1.04 -13.81
N LEU A 62 -16.91 1.52 -12.56
CA LEU A 62 -18.04 1.64 -11.64
C LEU A 62 -19.11 2.61 -12.18
N LEU A 63 -18.71 3.77 -12.69
CA LEU A 63 -19.63 4.75 -13.26
C LEU A 63 -20.34 4.22 -14.51
N VAL A 64 -19.62 3.56 -15.42
CA VAL A 64 -20.21 2.92 -16.61
C VAL A 64 -21.19 1.83 -16.20
N MET A 65 -20.82 1.00 -15.22
CA MET A 65 -21.71 -0.02 -14.67
C MET A 65 -23.00 0.61 -14.14
N LEU A 66 -22.90 1.67 -13.33
CA LEU A 66 -24.07 2.39 -12.82
C LEU A 66 -24.91 3.03 -13.94
N ALA A 67 -24.27 3.60 -14.95
CA ALA A 67 -24.96 4.19 -16.09
C ALA A 67 -25.77 3.15 -16.88
N ILE A 68 -25.19 1.99 -17.20
CA ILE A 68 -25.91 0.88 -17.85
C ILE A 68 -27.05 0.41 -16.95
N LEU A 69 -26.76 0.25 -15.67
CA LEU A 69 -27.68 -0.27 -14.69
C LEU A 69 -28.92 0.65 -14.56
N VAL A 70 -28.80 1.96 -14.73
CA VAL A 70 -29.94 2.91 -14.75
C VAL A 70 -30.56 3.09 -16.14
N ALA A 71 -29.74 3.19 -17.18
CA ALA A 71 -30.19 3.50 -18.54
C ALA A 71 -31.04 2.37 -19.14
N VAL A 72 -30.65 1.11 -18.93
CA VAL A 72 -31.36 -0.02 -19.53
C VAL A 72 -32.77 -0.20 -18.95
N PRO A 73 -33.00 -0.21 -17.62
CA PRO A 73 -34.36 -0.25 -17.08
C PRO A 73 -35.21 0.94 -17.51
N SER A 74 -34.62 2.15 -17.52
CA SER A 74 -35.33 3.36 -17.94
C SER A 74 -35.84 3.24 -19.38
N LEU A 75 -35.00 2.71 -20.27
CA LEU A 75 -35.37 2.51 -21.68
C LEU A 75 -36.44 1.41 -21.84
N VAL A 76 -36.34 0.32 -21.07
CA VAL A 76 -37.30 -0.79 -21.11
C VAL A 76 -38.67 -0.37 -20.60
N VAL A 77 -38.73 0.45 -19.54
CA VAL A 77 -39.99 0.99 -19.00
C VAL A 77 -40.70 1.89 -20.01
N ILE A 78 -39.95 2.62 -20.84
CA ILE A 78 -40.51 3.50 -21.87
C ILE A 78 -40.97 2.70 -23.11
N LEU A 79 -40.27 1.63 -23.48
CA LEU A 79 -40.57 0.86 -24.70
C LEU A 79 -41.61 -0.24 -24.53
N VAL A 80 -41.85 -0.75 -23.32
CA VAL A 80 -42.69 -1.94 -23.10
C VAL A 80 -44.02 -1.55 -22.44
N PRO A 81 -45.19 -1.90 -23.02
CA PRO A 81 -46.52 -1.56 -22.48
C PRO A 81 -46.91 -2.31 -21.19
N TRP A 82 -46.10 -3.29 -20.76
CA TRP A 82 -46.25 -3.99 -19.46
C TRP A 82 -45.12 -3.59 -18.50
N HIS A 83 -45.24 -2.38 -17.96
CA HIS A 83 -44.13 -1.64 -17.33
C HIS A 83 -43.71 -2.31 -16.01
N TRP A 84 -44.66 -2.98 -15.34
CA TRP A 84 -44.48 -3.55 -14.02
C TRP A 84 -43.71 -4.89 -14.04
N GLN A 85 -43.94 -5.81 -14.98
CA GLN A 85 -43.11 -7.03 -15.05
C GLN A 85 -41.69 -6.69 -15.49
N ALA A 86 -41.52 -5.72 -16.40
CA ALA A 86 -40.21 -5.24 -16.78
C ALA A 86 -39.44 -4.69 -15.57
N ALA A 87 -40.09 -3.88 -14.74
CA ALA A 87 -39.51 -3.38 -13.49
C ALA A 87 -39.20 -4.53 -12.51
N ALA A 88 -40.07 -5.52 -12.36
CA ALA A 88 -39.86 -6.65 -11.47
C ALA A 88 -38.66 -7.52 -11.88
N VAL A 89 -38.51 -7.81 -13.17
CA VAL A 89 -37.35 -8.55 -13.71
C VAL A 89 -36.05 -7.77 -13.49
N TRP A 90 -36.09 -6.45 -13.67
CA TRP A 90 -34.93 -5.61 -13.36
C TRP A 90 -34.58 -5.62 -11.88
N ILE A 91 -35.55 -5.45 -10.99
CA ILE A 91 -35.32 -5.54 -9.54
C ILE A 91 -34.69 -6.89 -9.17
N ALA A 92 -35.15 -7.99 -9.76
CA ALA A 92 -34.56 -9.31 -9.54
C ALA A 92 -33.10 -9.37 -10.04
N ALA A 93 -32.80 -8.82 -11.23
CA ALA A 93 -31.44 -8.74 -11.74
C ALA A 93 -30.51 -7.91 -10.82
N TYR A 94 -31.00 -6.78 -10.32
CA TYR A 94 -30.30 -5.95 -9.33
C TYR A 94 -30.01 -6.71 -8.04
N ALA A 95 -31.00 -7.46 -7.51
CA ALA A 95 -30.83 -8.25 -6.31
C ALA A 95 -29.75 -9.32 -6.48
N VAL A 96 -29.69 -9.98 -7.65
CA VAL A 96 -28.66 -10.99 -7.97
C VAL A 96 -27.28 -10.36 -8.07
N ILE A 97 -27.15 -9.24 -8.80
CA ILE A 97 -25.85 -8.54 -8.95
C ILE A 97 -25.37 -8.03 -7.59
N GLY A 98 -26.25 -7.42 -6.79
CA GLY A 98 -25.94 -6.95 -5.45
C GLY A 98 -25.50 -8.07 -4.52
N LEU A 99 -26.18 -9.21 -4.56
CA LEU A 99 -25.81 -10.39 -3.77
C LEU A 99 -24.43 -10.92 -4.17
N LEU A 100 -24.14 -11.03 -5.47
CA LEU A 100 -22.82 -11.44 -5.97
C LEU A 100 -21.72 -10.48 -5.50
N LEU A 101 -21.95 -9.17 -5.57
CA LEU A 101 -20.98 -8.17 -5.09
C LEU A 101 -20.74 -8.28 -3.59
N VAL A 102 -21.78 -8.53 -2.78
CA VAL A 102 -21.64 -8.75 -1.33
C VAL A 102 -20.84 -10.02 -1.05
N VAL A 103 -21.11 -11.11 -1.77
CA VAL A 103 -20.40 -12.39 -1.59
C VAL A 103 -18.94 -12.26 -1.99
N VAL A 104 -18.65 -11.70 -3.17
CA VAL A 104 -17.28 -11.46 -3.65
C VAL A 104 -16.55 -10.47 -2.74
N GLY A 105 -17.22 -9.39 -2.33
CA GLY A 105 -16.70 -8.41 -1.39
C GLY A 105 -16.34 -9.04 -0.04
N LYS A 106 -17.22 -9.86 0.53
CA LYS A 106 -16.93 -10.61 1.77
C LYS A 106 -15.79 -11.61 1.59
N ALA A 107 -15.72 -12.31 0.47
CA ALA A 107 -14.65 -13.25 0.17
C ALA A 107 -13.29 -12.56 0.01
N ARG A 108 -13.28 -11.33 -0.54
CA ARG A 108 -12.07 -10.50 -0.69
C ARG A 108 -11.73 -9.67 0.55
N MET A 109 -12.68 -9.48 1.47
CA MET A 109 -12.42 -8.90 2.79
C MET A 109 -11.58 -9.87 3.63
N GLN A 110 -10.27 -9.89 3.40
CA GLN A 110 -9.31 -10.37 4.38
C GLN A 110 -9.19 -9.32 5.48
N MET A 111 -10.19 -9.22 6.37
CA MET A 111 -10.08 -8.47 7.62
C MET A 111 -9.11 -9.18 8.58
N ARG A 112 -7.81 -9.20 8.24
CA ARG A 112 -6.78 -9.34 9.26
C ARG A 112 -6.60 -7.95 9.83
N LEU A 113 -7.30 -7.65 10.94
CA LEU A 113 -7.05 -6.42 11.69
C LEU A 113 -5.53 -6.32 11.91
N PRO A 114 -4.90 -5.17 11.62
CA PRO A 114 -3.47 -5.01 11.83
C PRO A 114 -3.17 -5.38 13.28
N PRO A 115 -2.25 -6.32 13.57
CA PRO A 115 -2.02 -6.82 14.93
C PRO A 115 -1.74 -5.68 15.91
N ARG A 116 -1.10 -4.60 15.42
CA ARG A 116 -0.83 -3.38 16.18
C ARG A 116 -2.09 -2.63 16.63
N THR A 117 -3.13 -2.56 15.81
CA THR A 117 -4.40 -1.91 16.17
C THR A 117 -5.15 -2.74 17.22
N VAL A 118 -5.08 -4.08 17.14
CA VAL A 118 -5.72 -4.95 18.12
C VAL A 118 -5.02 -4.86 19.49
N GLU A 119 -3.69 -4.73 19.49
CA GLU A 119 -2.89 -4.62 20.70
C GLU A 119 -3.12 -3.28 21.42
N SER A 120 -3.12 -2.15 20.69
CA SER A 120 -3.46 -0.84 21.27
C SER A 120 -4.89 -0.78 21.82
N LEU A 121 -5.85 -1.49 21.22
CA LEU A 121 -7.23 -1.55 21.73
C LEU A 121 -7.34 -2.40 23.01
N LYS A 122 -6.56 -3.48 23.15
CA LYS A 122 -6.48 -4.26 24.39
C LYS A 122 -5.88 -3.44 25.52
N GLU A 123 -4.79 -2.74 25.24
CA GLU A 123 -4.14 -1.89 26.23
C GLU A 123 -5.11 -0.82 26.74
N ASN A 124 -5.78 -0.08 25.83
CA ASN A 124 -6.77 0.94 26.19
C ASN A 124 -7.91 0.41 27.08
N LYS A 125 -8.34 -0.84 26.87
CA LYS A 125 -9.36 -1.49 27.72
C LYS A 125 -8.84 -1.72 29.14
N GLU A 126 -7.60 -2.16 29.29
CA GLU A 126 -6.97 -2.36 30.61
C GLU A 126 -6.79 -1.04 31.37
N TRP A 127 -6.38 0.03 30.68
CA TRP A 127 -6.28 1.37 31.27
C TRP A 127 -7.65 1.89 31.74
N ALA A 128 -8.71 1.69 30.95
CA ALA A 128 -10.07 2.09 31.32
C ALA A 128 -10.61 1.30 32.52
N LEU A 129 -10.42 -0.03 32.54
CA LEU A 129 -10.85 -0.88 33.66
C LEU A 129 -10.08 -0.56 34.95
N ARG A 130 -8.79 -0.24 34.86
CA ARG A 130 -8.00 0.23 36.01
C ARG A 130 -8.51 1.57 36.54
N ARG A 131 -8.90 2.50 35.65
CA ARG A 131 -9.44 3.81 36.05
C ARG A 131 -10.78 3.70 36.79
N VAL A 132 -11.67 2.82 36.32
CA VAL A 132 -12.96 2.58 36.99
C VAL A 132 -12.76 1.87 38.33
N LYS A 133 -11.82 0.91 38.41
CA LYS A 133 -11.51 0.20 39.65
C LYS A 133 -10.79 1.08 40.70
N SER A 134 -10.02 2.09 40.29
CA SER A 134 -9.29 2.96 41.22
C SER A 134 -10.08 4.18 41.69
N ASN A 135 -11.18 4.56 41.04
CA ASN A 135 -12.02 5.70 41.41
C ASN A 135 -13.20 5.32 42.34
N GLY A 136 -13.18 4.10 42.89
CA GLY A 136 -14.23 3.56 43.76
C GLY A 136 -13.76 3.24 45.19
N ARG A 137 -12.72 3.92 45.70
CA ARG A 137 -12.30 3.86 47.11
C ARG A 137 -12.23 5.26 47.70
#